data_AF-A0AAZ3RL42-F1
#
_entry.id   AF-A0AAZ3RL42-F1
#
_cell.length_a   1.000
_cell.length_b   1.000
_cell.length_c   1.000
_cell.angle_alpha   90.00
_cell.angle_beta   90.00
_cell.angle_gamma   90.00
#
_symmetry.space_group_name_H-M   'P 1'
#
loop_
_entity.id
_entity.type
_entity.pdbx_description
1 polymer ?
#
loop_
_entity_poly.entity_id
_entity_poly.type
_entity_poly.pdbx_seq_one_letter_code
_entity_poly.pdbx_strand_id
1 'polypeptide(L)'
;MCGLRLSTTILSVRNLRYGWWAYALGERTTPRFKENSKIISIDGNLSSGKGALAQNLAEKLGMLYMPEPDTHYLDKMTAEKAPLPTAFNGNCSLEKFYGDPKAADGNSYRLQAWMYLMRLLQWSDAMEHLLTTGQGVVLERSPYSDMVFVDAMFKQGYIRKQCVDHYNEIKGISICEFLPPHLVIYVDMPAEDVQKKLKASGKDVPLPYLKSIEDAYKKTYLPKISENAELLAYDAMQAQDIERIAEDIEDLKFEKGPWVEQDDVTLHYMRMLVEDKMRVADLTLVPNFLPEVTIGAHEYDAGYYAFKSLLGKKYAEGYNADIGDKNIWLK
;
A
#
# COMPACT_ATOMS: atom_id res chain seq x y z
N MET A 1 6.47 15.37 33.09
CA MET A 1 7.01 16.14 31.95
C MET A 1 8.48 15.77 31.77
N CYS A 2 8.80 14.89 30.83
CA CYS A 2 10.17 14.68 30.39
C CYS A 2 10.10 14.28 28.92
N GLY A 3 10.24 15.26 28.02
CA GLY A 3 10.23 15.05 26.58
C GLY A 3 11.65 14.77 26.11
N LEU A 4 11.93 13.51 25.77
CA LEU A 4 13.13 13.15 25.04
C LEU A 4 12.95 13.57 23.58
N ARG A 5 13.67 14.64 23.19
CA ARG A 5 13.93 14.99 21.79
C ARG A 5 14.89 13.94 21.22
N LEU A 6 14.37 13.04 20.40
CA LEU A 6 15.19 12.27 19.46
C LEU A 6 15.59 13.22 18.33
N SER A 7 16.81 13.74 18.41
CA SER A 7 17.45 14.45 17.31
C SER A 7 17.83 13.43 16.24
N THR A 8 17.00 13.29 15.21
CA THR A 8 17.39 12.58 13.99
C THR A 8 18.33 13.48 13.22
N THR A 9 19.64 13.20 13.31
CA THR A 9 20.67 13.85 12.52
C THR A 9 20.53 13.39 11.07
N ILE A 10 19.68 14.08 10.29
CA ILE A 10 19.64 13.93 8.83
C ILE A 10 20.91 14.59 8.29
N LEU A 11 21.96 13.79 8.12
CA LEU A 11 23.10 14.16 7.31
C LEU A 11 22.61 14.36 5.87
N SER A 12 22.68 15.60 5.41
CA SER A 12 22.44 16.05 4.04
C SER A 12 23.39 15.31 3.07
N VAL A 13 23.05 14.10 2.69
CA VAL A 13 23.57 13.47 1.47
C VAL A 13 22.79 14.09 0.32
N ARG A 14 23.48 14.80 -0.57
CA ARG A 14 22.91 15.28 -1.85
C ARG A 14 22.08 14.14 -2.46
N ASN A 15 20.88 14.43 -2.98
CA ASN A 15 19.98 13.50 -3.70
C ASN A 15 20.69 12.75 -4.86
N LEU A 16 21.59 11.83 -4.54
CA LEU A 16 22.15 10.89 -5.49
C LEU A 16 21.14 9.75 -5.54
N ARG A 17 20.26 9.81 -6.54
CA ARG A 17 19.40 8.69 -6.89
C ARG A 17 20.30 7.49 -7.18
N TYR A 18 19.92 6.33 -6.66
CA TYR A 18 20.61 5.11 -7.04
C TYR A 18 20.49 4.92 -8.56
N GLY A 19 21.49 4.29 -9.13
CA GLY A 19 21.62 4.21 -10.58
C GLY A 19 22.66 3.20 -10.98
N TRP A 20 22.84 3.05 -12.29
CA TRP A 20 23.81 2.12 -12.85
C TRP A 20 25.22 2.34 -12.30
N TRP A 21 25.63 3.60 -12.10
CA TRP A 21 26.94 3.92 -11.53
C TRP A 21 27.09 3.47 -10.09
N ALA A 22 26.07 3.66 -9.25
CA ALA A 22 26.10 3.17 -7.87
C ALA A 22 26.22 1.64 -7.83
N TYR A 23 25.45 0.95 -8.68
CA TYR A 23 25.52 -0.50 -8.85
C TYR A 23 26.91 -0.96 -9.32
N ALA A 24 27.46 -0.34 -10.36
CA ALA A 24 28.78 -0.66 -10.92
C ALA A 24 29.92 -0.38 -9.93
N LEU A 25 29.79 0.64 -9.09
CA LEU A 25 30.73 0.98 -8.03
C LEU A 25 30.63 0.05 -6.80
N GLY A 26 29.73 -0.94 -6.84
CA GLY A 26 29.64 -2.01 -5.84
C GLY A 26 28.46 -1.89 -4.88
N GLU A 27 27.53 -0.94 -5.08
CA GLU A 27 26.31 -0.86 -4.28
C GLU A 27 25.28 -1.92 -4.72
N ARG A 28 25.51 -3.15 -4.26
CA ARG A 28 24.63 -4.32 -4.47
C ARG A 28 23.64 -4.47 -3.32
N THR A 29 22.49 -5.08 -3.61
CA THR A 29 21.40 -5.32 -2.65
C THR A 29 21.59 -6.61 -1.88
N THR A 30 22.04 -7.69 -2.53
CA THR A 30 22.19 -9.02 -1.89
C THR A 30 23.08 -9.03 -0.64
N PRO A 31 24.20 -8.28 -0.54
CA PRO A 31 25.03 -8.32 0.67
C PRO A 31 24.35 -7.67 1.89
N ARG A 32 23.28 -6.90 1.69
CA ARG A 32 22.52 -6.25 2.76
C ARG A 32 21.42 -7.17 3.31
N PHE A 33 21.04 -8.20 2.58
CA PHE A 33 20.01 -9.13 2.99
C PHE A 33 20.50 -10.03 4.12
N LYS A 34 19.71 -10.07 5.18
CA LYS A 34 19.82 -10.92 6.36
C LYS A 34 18.64 -11.89 6.36
N GLU A 35 18.63 -12.83 7.29
CA GLU A 35 17.53 -13.78 7.46
C GLU A 35 16.17 -13.07 7.68
N ASN A 36 16.18 -11.97 8.45
CA ASN A 36 15.00 -11.15 8.73
C ASN A 36 14.66 -10.13 7.62
N SER A 37 15.33 -10.15 6.47
CA SER A 37 15.01 -9.27 5.33
C SER A 37 13.82 -9.81 4.55
N LYS A 38 12.64 -9.76 5.16
CA LYS A 38 11.39 -10.30 4.61
C LYS A 38 10.29 -9.25 4.61
N ILE A 39 9.39 -9.36 3.64
CA ILE A 39 8.15 -8.58 3.59
C ILE A 39 7.01 -9.47 4.06
N ILE A 40 6.40 -9.09 5.18
CA ILE A 40 5.29 -9.79 5.80
C ILE A 40 4.02 -8.94 5.61
N SER A 41 2.99 -9.52 4.99
CA SER A 41 1.69 -8.87 4.82
C SER A 41 0.69 -9.47 5.80
N ILE A 42 0.09 -8.64 6.65
CA ILE A 42 -1.01 -9.05 7.53
C ILE A 42 -2.33 -8.72 6.85
N ASP A 43 -3.06 -9.77 6.50
CA ASP A 43 -4.34 -9.72 5.83
C ASP A 43 -5.48 -10.14 6.75
N GLY A 44 -6.67 -9.62 6.47
CA GLY A 44 -7.84 -9.90 7.28
C GLY A 44 -8.97 -8.92 7.02
N ASN A 45 -10.12 -9.22 7.60
CA ASN A 45 -11.32 -8.39 7.48
C ASN A 45 -11.12 -7.00 8.14
N LEU A 46 -11.99 -6.03 7.81
CA LEU A 46 -11.82 -4.60 8.14
C LEU A 46 -11.47 -4.32 9.62
N SER A 47 -12.13 -4.99 10.55
CA SER A 47 -11.97 -4.76 12.00
C SER A 47 -11.37 -5.97 12.74
N SER A 48 -10.47 -6.71 12.08
CA SER A 48 -9.85 -7.91 12.68
C SER A 48 -8.76 -7.63 13.73
N GLY A 49 -8.40 -6.36 14.00
CA GLY A 49 -7.32 -6.02 14.93
C GLY A 49 -5.91 -6.10 14.34
N LYS A 50 -5.81 -6.21 13.01
CA LYS A 50 -4.58 -6.38 12.24
C LYS A 50 -3.50 -5.32 12.51
N GLY A 51 -3.84 -4.05 12.71
CA GLY A 51 -2.84 -3.00 12.96
C GLY A 51 -2.10 -3.17 14.28
N ALA A 52 -2.80 -3.57 15.35
CA ALA A 52 -2.14 -3.85 16.63
C ALA A 52 -1.22 -5.08 16.54
N LEU A 53 -1.66 -6.13 15.84
CA LEU A 53 -0.84 -7.30 15.55
C LEU A 53 0.42 -6.91 14.76
N ALA A 54 0.25 -6.13 13.70
CA ALA A 54 1.32 -5.73 12.81
C ALA A 54 2.38 -4.88 13.50
N GLN A 55 1.94 -3.92 14.31
CA GLN A 55 2.86 -3.08 15.09
C GLN A 55 3.66 -3.93 16.09
N ASN A 56 2.99 -4.76 16.89
CA ASN A 56 3.67 -5.55 17.91
C ASN A 56 4.60 -6.61 17.30
N LEU A 57 4.21 -7.21 16.16
CA LEU A 57 5.04 -8.17 15.43
C LEU A 57 6.29 -7.50 14.86
N ALA A 58 6.15 -6.30 14.29
CA ALA A 58 7.28 -5.53 13.77
C ALA A 58 8.26 -5.14 14.88
N GLU A 59 7.75 -4.70 16.04
CA GLU A 59 8.57 -4.39 17.21
C GLU A 59 9.34 -5.62 17.71
N LYS A 60 8.70 -6.79 17.76
CA LYS A 60 9.34 -8.04 18.19
C LYS A 60 10.43 -8.51 17.22
N LEU A 61 10.16 -8.44 15.91
CA LEU A 61 11.10 -8.91 14.87
C LEU A 61 12.16 -7.86 14.48
N GLY A 62 12.07 -6.64 15.02
CA GLY A 62 12.96 -5.52 14.66
C GLY A 62 12.75 -5.04 13.21
N MET A 63 11.55 -5.22 12.68
CA MET A 63 11.17 -4.85 11.31
C MET A 63 10.51 -3.47 11.27
N LEU A 64 10.48 -2.84 10.09
CA LEU A 64 9.75 -1.60 9.90
C LEU A 64 8.25 -1.88 9.82
N TYR A 65 7.47 -1.25 10.68
CA TYR A 65 6.01 -1.26 10.59
C TYR A 65 5.50 -0.18 9.64
N MET A 66 4.67 -0.59 8.68
CA MET A 66 3.97 0.31 7.76
C MET A 66 2.44 0.14 7.94
N PRO A 67 1.73 1.18 8.45
CA PRO A 67 0.29 1.10 8.75
C PRO A 67 -0.57 1.06 7.49
N GLU A 68 -1.83 0.62 7.59
CA GLU A 68 -2.73 0.58 6.41
C GLU A 68 -2.83 1.96 5.72
N PRO A 69 -2.68 2.03 4.38
CA PRO A 69 -2.68 3.30 3.67
C PRO A 69 -4.10 3.87 3.61
N ASP A 70 -4.21 5.16 3.91
CA ASP A 70 -5.43 5.93 3.78
C ASP A 70 -5.49 6.67 2.43
N THR A 71 -6.62 7.34 2.18
CA THR A 71 -6.79 8.19 0.98
C THR A 71 -5.76 9.31 0.89
N HIS A 72 -5.11 9.65 2.00
CA HIS A 72 -4.11 10.70 2.15
C HIS A 72 -2.68 10.15 2.25
N TYR A 73 -2.46 8.87 1.90
CA TYR A 73 -1.13 8.27 1.96
C TYR A 73 -0.12 9.05 1.10
N LEU A 74 -0.54 9.50 -0.09
CA LEU A 74 0.28 10.33 -0.97
C LEU A 74 0.73 11.64 -0.29
N ASP A 75 -0.15 12.29 0.46
CA ASP A 75 0.19 13.52 1.20
C ASP A 75 1.30 13.25 2.23
N LYS A 76 1.19 12.14 2.98
CA LYS A 76 2.20 11.71 3.96
C LYS A 76 3.54 11.39 3.30
N MET A 77 3.48 10.69 2.17
CA MET A 77 4.65 10.32 1.38
C MET A 77 5.39 11.55 0.84
N THR A 78 4.65 12.57 0.39
CA THR A 78 5.23 13.86 -0.05
C THR A 78 5.58 14.80 1.11
N ALA A 79 5.51 14.32 2.36
CA ALA A 79 5.82 15.07 3.58
C ALA A 79 5.02 16.38 3.74
N GLU A 80 3.75 16.37 3.33
CA GLU A 80 2.87 17.52 3.52
C GLU A 80 2.61 17.80 4.99
N LYS A 81 2.57 19.09 5.36
CA LYS A 81 2.32 19.51 6.75
C LYS A 81 0.90 19.24 7.21
N ALA A 82 -0.04 19.19 6.26
CA ALA A 82 -1.45 18.92 6.51
C ALA A 82 -2.04 18.12 5.34
N PRO A 83 -3.04 17.26 5.57
CA PRO A 83 -3.73 16.55 4.51
C PRO A 83 -4.32 17.53 3.49
N LEU A 84 -4.09 17.25 2.21
CA LEU A 84 -4.63 18.07 1.12
C LEU A 84 -6.14 17.85 0.99
N PRO A 85 -6.88 18.86 0.48
CA PRO A 85 -8.29 18.71 0.16
C PRO A 85 -8.58 17.46 -0.66
N THR A 86 -9.72 16.82 -0.41
CA THR A 86 -10.14 15.57 -1.08
C THR A 86 -10.15 15.68 -2.61
N ALA A 87 -10.35 16.88 -3.17
CA ALA A 87 -10.27 17.15 -4.60
C ALA A 87 -8.92 16.75 -5.22
N PHE A 88 -7.82 16.83 -4.46
CA PHE A 88 -6.48 16.43 -4.91
C PHE A 88 -6.14 14.98 -4.56
N ASN A 89 -6.96 14.33 -3.72
CA ASN A 89 -6.80 12.95 -3.27
C ASN A 89 -7.86 12.03 -3.90
N GLY A 90 -7.87 11.98 -5.23
CA GLY A 90 -8.77 11.12 -6.02
C GLY A 90 -10.25 11.50 -5.98
N ASN A 91 -10.61 12.64 -5.36
CA ASN A 91 -12.00 13.09 -5.19
C ASN A 91 -12.93 11.98 -4.66
N CYS A 92 -12.43 11.20 -3.71
CA CYS A 92 -13.11 10.00 -3.20
C CYS A 92 -13.32 10.09 -1.69
N SER A 93 -14.42 9.51 -1.20
CA SER A 93 -14.74 9.51 0.23
C SER A 93 -15.22 8.14 0.70
N LEU A 94 -14.56 7.64 1.74
CA LEU A 94 -14.96 6.43 2.48
C LEU A 94 -16.32 6.61 3.16
N GLU A 95 -16.58 7.80 3.73
CA GLU A 95 -17.85 8.08 4.41
C GLU A 95 -19.01 8.03 3.42
N LYS A 96 -18.81 8.61 2.23
CA LYS A 96 -19.80 8.55 1.15
C LYS A 96 -20.02 7.13 0.66
N PHE A 97 -18.97 6.32 0.58
CA PHE A 97 -19.08 4.90 0.23
C PHE A 97 -19.90 4.10 1.24
N TYR A 98 -19.71 4.32 2.55
CA TYR A 98 -20.50 3.62 3.56
C TYR A 98 -21.94 4.13 3.65
N GLY A 99 -22.18 5.42 3.38
CA GLY A 99 -23.52 6.01 3.38
C GLY A 99 -24.37 5.60 2.18
N ASP A 100 -23.82 5.69 0.96
CA ASP A 100 -24.49 5.28 -0.27
C ASP A 100 -23.49 4.60 -1.24
N PRO A 101 -23.27 3.28 -1.10
CA PRO A 101 -22.37 2.53 -1.98
C PRO A 101 -22.86 2.44 -3.43
N LYS A 102 -24.12 2.78 -3.72
CA LYS A 102 -24.74 2.71 -5.05
C LYS A 102 -24.93 4.08 -5.68
N ALA A 103 -24.28 5.10 -5.12
CA ALA A 103 -24.33 6.46 -5.66
C ALA A 103 -23.92 6.48 -7.14
N ALA A 104 -24.68 7.23 -7.94
CA ALA A 104 -24.47 7.34 -9.39
C ALA A 104 -23.20 8.14 -9.78
N ASP A 105 -22.49 8.69 -8.79
CA ASP A 105 -21.30 9.53 -8.96
C ASP A 105 -19.99 8.74 -9.17
N GLY A 106 -20.08 7.41 -9.17
CA GLY A 106 -18.96 6.51 -9.35
C GLY A 106 -17.98 6.47 -8.18
N ASN A 107 -18.33 7.04 -7.01
CA ASN A 107 -17.41 7.12 -5.86
C ASN A 107 -16.91 5.74 -5.41
N SER A 108 -17.75 4.71 -5.46
CA SER A 108 -17.38 3.35 -5.05
C SER A 108 -16.18 2.80 -5.83
N TYR A 109 -16.21 2.90 -7.17
CA TYR A 109 -15.10 2.42 -7.97
C TYR A 109 -13.90 3.37 -7.96
N ARG A 110 -14.14 4.70 -7.97
CA ARG A 110 -13.07 5.70 -7.88
C ARG A 110 -12.26 5.56 -6.59
N LEU A 111 -12.94 5.36 -5.46
CA LEU A 111 -12.32 5.09 -4.17
C LEU A 111 -11.47 3.82 -4.22
N GLN A 112 -11.99 2.74 -4.81
CA GLN A 112 -11.26 1.48 -4.90
C GLN A 112 -10.01 1.61 -5.77
N ALA A 113 -10.11 2.27 -6.93
CA ALA A 113 -8.96 2.53 -7.79
C ALA A 113 -7.92 3.41 -7.09
N TRP A 114 -8.35 4.43 -6.35
CA TRP A 114 -7.46 5.28 -5.56
C TRP A 114 -6.77 4.49 -4.44
N MET A 115 -7.52 3.68 -3.70
CA MET A 115 -6.96 2.82 -2.64
C MET A 115 -5.96 1.80 -3.19
N TYR A 116 -6.23 1.23 -4.37
CA TYR A 116 -5.30 0.35 -5.05
C TYR A 116 -3.97 1.06 -5.36
N LEU A 117 -4.02 2.27 -5.93
CA LEU A 117 -2.84 3.08 -6.18
C LEU A 117 -2.08 3.40 -4.89
N MET A 118 -2.77 3.79 -3.81
CA MET A 118 -2.12 4.06 -2.52
C MET A 118 -1.41 2.81 -1.95
N ARG A 119 -2.03 1.63 -2.05
CA ARG A 119 -1.42 0.35 -1.64
C ARG A 119 -0.23 -0.03 -2.52
N LEU A 120 -0.28 0.27 -3.82
CA LEU A 120 0.83 0.02 -4.74
C LEU A 120 2.02 0.93 -4.43
N LEU A 121 1.76 2.21 -4.14
CA LEU A 121 2.81 3.17 -3.73
C LEU A 121 3.44 2.76 -2.39
N GLN A 122 2.63 2.36 -1.41
CA GLN A 122 3.15 1.84 -0.16
C GLN A 122 3.97 0.56 -0.35
N TRP A 123 3.52 -0.34 -1.23
CA TRP A 123 4.26 -1.55 -1.57
C TRP A 123 5.63 -1.20 -2.19
N SER A 124 5.67 -0.19 -3.06
CA SER A 124 6.90 0.36 -3.60
C SER A 124 7.82 0.93 -2.51
N ASP A 125 7.30 1.66 -1.53
CA ASP A 125 8.08 2.17 -0.39
C ASP A 125 8.63 1.03 0.49
N ALA A 126 7.83 -0.02 0.72
CA ALA A 126 8.26 -1.19 1.47
C ALA A 126 9.41 -1.93 0.76
N MET A 127 9.30 -2.12 -0.55
CA MET A 127 10.37 -2.73 -1.35
C MET A 127 11.60 -1.84 -1.43
N GLU A 128 11.44 -0.53 -1.59
CA GLU A 128 12.56 0.42 -1.55
C GLU A 128 13.29 0.32 -0.21
N HIS A 129 12.57 0.33 0.92
CA HIS A 129 13.16 0.19 2.25
C HIS A 129 13.90 -1.13 2.41
N LEU A 130 13.29 -2.25 1.97
CA LEU A 130 13.92 -3.57 2.02
C LEU A 130 15.22 -3.60 1.18
N LEU A 131 15.17 -3.13 -0.08
CA LEU A 131 16.29 -3.21 -1.02
C LEU A 131 17.43 -2.26 -0.65
N THR A 132 17.11 -1.12 -0.04
CA THR A 132 18.10 -0.12 0.38
C THR A 132 18.71 -0.47 1.74
N THR A 133 17.93 -0.83 2.74
CA THR A 133 18.42 -1.02 4.12
C THR A 133 18.71 -2.47 4.46
N GLY A 134 18.06 -3.42 3.78
CA GLY A 134 18.03 -4.83 4.18
C GLY A 134 17.15 -5.09 5.40
N GLN A 135 16.42 -4.11 5.92
CA GLN A 135 15.49 -4.35 7.04
C GLN A 135 14.17 -4.91 6.54
N GLY A 136 13.64 -5.95 7.19
CA GLY A 136 12.31 -6.48 6.90
C GLY A 136 11.20 -5.46 7.14
N VAL A 137 10.05 -5.67 6.49
CA VAL A 137 8.90 -4.77 6.57
C VAL A 137 7.64 -5.56 6.86
N VAL A 138 6.85 -5.07 7.82
CA VAL A 138 5.51 -5.60 8.14
C VAL A 138 4.47 -4.59 7.66
N LEU A 139 3.57 -5.05 6.80
CA LEU A 139 2.53 -4.26 6.15
C LEU A 139 1.15 -4.71 6.60
N GLU A 140 0.24 -3.76 6.77
CA GLU A 140 -1.20 -4.04 6.81
C GLU A 140 -1.78 -4.03 5.40
N ARG A 141 -2.20 -5.21 4.93
CA ARG A 141 -2.78 -5.44 3.60
C ARG A 141 -1.89 -5.09 2.43
N SER A 142 -1.65 -6.07 1.57
CA SER A 142 -0.89 -5.87 0.34
C SER A 142 -1.79 -5.49 -0.85
N PRO A 143 -1.23 -4.95 -1.96
CA PRO A 143 -1.98 -4.81 -3.21
C PRO A 143 -2.53 -6.15 -3.74
N TYR A 144 -1.93 -7.28 -3.34
CA TYR A 144 -2.39 -8.62 -3.73
C TYR A 144 -3.75 -8.98 -3.12
N SER A 145 -4.03 -8.54 -1.89
CA SER A 145 -5.30 -8.80 -1.22
C SER A 145 -6.42 -7.84 -1.64
N ASP A 146 -6.12 -6.76 -2.38
CA ASP A 146 -7.12 -5.75 -2.75
C ASP A 146 -8.29 -6.30 -3.60
N MET A 147 -8.04 -7.33 -4.40
CA MET A 147 -9.06 -7.93 -5.28
C MET A 147 -10.30 -8.44 -4.52
N VAL A 148 -10.14 -8.81 -3.25
CA VAL A 148 -11.25 -9.31 -2.42
C VAL A 148 -12.33 -8.26 -2.21
N PHE A 149 -11.95 -6.97 -2.19
CA PHE A 149 -12.89 -5.86 -2.06
C PHE A 149 -13.65 -5.63 -3.37
N VAL A 150 -12.96 -5.67 -4.51
CA VAL A 150 -13.58 -5.57 -5.84
C VAL A 150 -14.60 -6.68 -6.05
N ASP A 151 -14.23 -7.93 -5.75
CA ASP A 151 -15.12 -9.08 -5.86
C ASP A 151 -16.34 -8.95 -4.93
N ALA A 152 -16.13 -8.49 -3.70
CA ALA A 152 -17.22 -8.27 -2.75
C ALA A 152 -18.16 -7.15 -3.22
N MET A 153 -17.62 -6.04 -3.74
CA MET A 153 -18.41 -4.93 -4.28
C MET A 153 -19.20 -5.33 -5.51
N PHE A 154 -18.62 -6.16 -6.38
CA PHE A 154 -19.30 -6.69 -7.56
C PHE A 154 -20.47 -7.61 -7.17
N LYS A 155 -20.26 -8.52 -6.21
CA LYS A 155 -21.31 -9.42 -5.69
C LYS A 155 -22.48 -8.66 -5.07
N GLN A 156 -22.23 -7.54 -4.40
CA GLN A 156 -23.28 -6.70 -3.82
C GLN A 156 -23.92 -5.73 -4.83
N GLY A 157 -23.43 -5.71 -6.07
CA GLY A 157 -23.91 -4.83 -7.13
C GLY A 157 -23.62 -3.35 -6.89
N TYR A 158 -22.49 -3.04 -6.23
CA TYR A 158 -22.03 -1.66 -6.03
C TYR A 158 -21.25 -1.13 -7.24
N ILE A 159 -20.61 -2.03 -7.99
CA ILE A 159 -19.81 -1.69 -9.17
C ILE A 159 -20.28 -2.47 -10.39
N ARG A 160 -20.04 -1.91 -11.58
CA ARG A 160 -20.38 -2.52 -12.87
C ARG A 160 -19.32 -3.53 -13.27
N LYS A 161 -19.67 -4.48 -14.14
CA LYS A 161 -18.72 -5.47 -14.69
C LYS A 161 -17.53 -4.80 -15.39
N GLN A 162 -17.78 -3.73 -16.14
CA GLN A 162 -16.74 -2.95 -16.83
C GLN A 162 -15.68 -2.40 -15.86
N CYS A 163 -16.08 -2.02 -14.64
CA CYS A 163 -15.15 -1.58 -13.59
C CYS A 163 -14.25 -2.73 -13.10
N VAL A 164 -14.80 -3.95 -13.01
CA VAL A 164 -14.03 -5.14 -12.64
C VAL A 164 -13.03 -5.50 -13.73
N ASP A 165 -13.44 -5.43 -15.00
CA ASP A 165 -12.56 -5.70 -16.14
C ASP A 165 -11.38 -4.71 -16.19
N HIS A 166 -11.66 -3.41 -16.02
CA HIS A 166 -10.63 -2.37 -15.91
C HIS A 166 -9.69 -2.56 -14.72
N TYR A 167 -10.23 -2.97 -13.56
CA TYR A 167 -9.40 -3.28 -12.40
C TYR A 167 -8.46 -4.47 -12.67
N ASN A 168 -8.96 -5.53 -13.30
CA ASN A 168 -8.17 -6.71 -13.62
C ASN A 168 -7.04 -6.40 -14.62
N GLU A 169 -7.27 -5.49 -15.55
CA GLU A 169 -6.24 -5.01 -16.48
C GLU A 169 -5.15 -4.22 -15.76
N ILE A 170 -5.52 -3.22 -14.94
CA ILE A 170 -4.57 -2.47 -14.10
C ILE A 170 -3.77 -3.43 -13.23
N LYS A 171 -4.45 -4.35 -12.57
CA LYS A 171 -3.83 -5.36 -11.71
C LYS A 171 -2.85 -6.24 -12.49
N GLY A 172 -3.23 -6.67 -13.69
CA GLY A 172 -2.41 -7.52 -14.55
C GLY A 172 -1.11 -6.84 -14.99
N ILE A 173 -1.15 -5.53 -15.26
CA ILE A 173 0.00 -4.72 -15.67
C ILE A 173 0.88 -4.34 -14.48
N SER A 174 0.27 -3.97 -13.35
CA SER A 174 1.02 -3.42 -12.21
C SER A 174 1.63 -4.51 -11.32
N ILE A 175 0.89 -5.59 -11.01
CA ILE A 175 1.38 -6.61 -10.05
C ILE A 175 2.53 -7.43 -10.63
N CYS A 176 2.58 -7.65 -11.95
CA CYS A 176 3.63 -8.47 -12.56
C CYS A 176 5.03 -7.85 -12.47
N GLU A 177 5.13 -6.54 -12.26
CA GLU A 177 6.40 -5.83 -12.09
C GLU A 177 7.00 -6.00 -10.68
N PHE A 178 6.23 -6.54 -9.72
CA PHE A 178 6.63 -6.66 -8.33
C PHE A 178 6.69 -8.10 -7.85
N LEU A 179 7.56 -8.35 -6.86
CA LEU A 179 7.60 -9.64 -6.18
C LEU A 179 6.46 -9.73 -5.15
N PRO A 180 5.89 -10.92 -4.91
CA PRO A 180 4.88 -11.14 -3.88
C PRO A 180 5.46 -10.95 -2.46
N PRO A 181 4.63 -10.83 -1.40
CA PRO A 181 5.12 -10.95 -0.04
C PRO A 181 5.84 -12.28 0.18
N HIS A 182 6.78 -12.33 1.13
CA HIS A 182 7.42 -13.58 1.55
C HIS A 182 6.47 -14.42 2.40
N LEU A 183 5.73 -13.73 3.28
CA LEU A 183 4.77 -14.31 4.20
C LEU A 183 3.48 -13.50 4.18
N VAL A 184 2.36 -14.21 4.15
CA VAL A 184 1.04 -13.66 4.42
C VAL A 184 0.52 -14.25 5.72
N ILE A 185 0.12 -13.37 6.65
CA ILE A 185 -0.53 -13.76 7.90
C ILE A 185 -2.00 -13.38 7.78
N TYR A 186 -2.88 -14.37 7.72
CA TYR A 186 -4.32 -14.17 7.65
C TYR A 186 -4.95 -14.28 9.04
N VAL A 187 -5.65 -13.24 9.48
CA VAL A 187 -6.41 -13.24 10.74
C VAL A 187 -7.86 -13.58 10.45
N ASP A 188 -8.27 -14.80 10.80
CA ASP A 188 -9.65 -15.25 10.65
C ASP A 188 -10.55 -14.65 11.75
N MET A 189 -11.55 -13.90 11.31
CA MET A 189 -12.56 -13.32 12.17
C MET A 189 -13.91 -13.39 11.46
N PRO A 190 -14.91 -14.05 12.06
CA PRO A 190 -16.23 -14.17 11.45
C PRO A 190 -16.83 -12.81 11.12
N ALA A 191 -17.44 -12.67 9.94
CA ALA A 191 -18.07 -11.42 9.50
C ALA A 191 -19.08 -10.83 10.51
N GLU A 192 -19.74 -11.67 11.30
CA GLU A 192 -20.70 -11.25 12.33
C GLU A 192 -20.04 -10.51 13.50
N ASP A 193 -18.88 -10.99 13.94
CA ASP A 193 -18.12 -10.33 15.01
C ASP A 193 -17.43 -9.07 14.50
N VAL A 194 -16.97 -9.07 13.25
CA VAL A 194 -16.48 -7.85 12.57
C VAL A 194 -17.57 -6.79 12.52
N GLN A 195 -18.82 -7.17 12.20
CA GLN A 195 -19.93 -6.21 12.16
C GLN A 195 -20.22 -5.62 13.54
N LYS A 196 -20.21 -6.43 14.62
CA LYS A 196 -20.38 -5.93 15.99
C LYS A 196 -19.30 -4.90 16.36
N LYS A 197 -18.04 -5.19 16.02
CA LYS A 197 -16.92 -4.27 16.25
C LYS A 197 -17.05 -2.98 15.45
N LEU A 198 -17.41 -3.07 14.16
CA LEU A 198 -17.61 -1.89 13.31
C LEU A 198 -18.74 -1.00 13.81
N LYS A 199 -19.86 -1.59 14.26
CA LYS A 199 -20.96 -0.85 14.89
C LYS A 199 -20.53 -0.16 16.18
N ALA A 200 -19.71 -0.81 17.00
CA ALA A 200 -19.14 -0.18 18.20
C ALA A 200 -18.21 1.01 17.86
N SER A 201 -17.53 0.96 16.71
CA SER A 201 -16.72 2.06 16.18
C SER A 201 -17.52 3.12 15.38
N GLY A 202 -18.85 3.00 15.30
CA GLY A 202 -19.72 3.96 14.62
C GLY A 202 -19.82 3.82 13.10
N LYS A 203 -19.33 2.72 12.50
CA LYS A 203 -19.44 2.43 11.06
C LYS A 203 -20.49 1.35 10.81
N ASP A 204 -21.53 1.68 10.06
CA ASP A 204 -22.56 0.70 9.68
C ASP A 204 -22.25 0.09 8.31
N VAL A 205 -21.71 -1.14 8.32
CA VAL A 205 -21.37 -1.87 7.11
C VAL A 205 -22.32 -3.07 6.95
N PRO A 206 -22.91 -3.30 5.76
CA PRO A 206 -23.80 -4.43 5.53
C PRO A 206 -23.12 -5.78 5.77
N LEU A 207 -23.76 -6.66 6.55
CA LEU A 207 -23.29 -8.02 6.80
C LEU A 207 -23.04 -8.83 5.51
N PRO A 208 -23.90 -8.76 4.48
CA PRO A 208 -23.67 -9.48 3.22
C PRO A 208 -22.35 -9.08 2.53
N TYR A 209 -21.96 -7.81 2.64
CA TYR A 209 -20.69 -7.32 2.11
C TYR A 209 -19.50 -7.91 2.85
N LEU A 210 -19.54 -7.91 4.19
CA LEU A 210 -18.48 -8.51 5.03
C LEU A 210 -18.35 -10.02 4.81
N LYS A 211 -19.47 -10.74 4.64
CA LYS A 211 -19.47 -12.17 4.29
C LYS A 211 -18.88 -12.40 2.89
N SER A 212 -19.18 -11.52 1.94
CA SER A 212 -18.61 -11.59 0.58
C SER A 212 -17.09 -11.39 0.56
N ILE A 213 -16.58 -10.51 1.43
CA ILE A 213 -15.13 -10.31 1.62
C ILE A 213 -14.49 -11.57 2.20
N GLU A 214 -15.06 -12.11 3.29
CA GLU A 214 -14.56 -13.33 3.92
C GLU A 214 -14.52 -14.51 2.92
N ASP A 215 -15.59 -14.68 2.14
CA ASP A 215 -15.66 -15.66 1.07
C ASP A 215 -14.57 -15.45 0.01
N ALA A 216 -14.32 -14.20 -0.41
CA ALA A 216 -13.32 -13.89 -1.41
C ALA A 216 -11.89 -14.13 -0.91
N TYR A 217 -11.61 -13.85 0.37
CA TYR A 217 -10.36 -14.23 1.01
C TYR A 217 -10.16 -15.75 0.96
N LYS A 218 -11.11 -16.51 1.51
CA LYS A 218 -10.99 -17.96 1.67
C LYS A 218 -11.00 -18.73 0.35
N LYS A 219 -11.81 -18.32 -0.62
CA LYS A 219 -12.01 -19.05 -1.89
C LYS A 219 -11.07 -18.64 -3.01
N THR A 220 -10.67 -17.37 -3.05
CA THR A 220 -9.93 -16.81 -4.21
C THR A 220 -8.50 -16.42 -3.82
N TYR A 221 -8.33 -15.62 -2.77
CA TYR A 221 -7.02 -15.04 -2.44
C TYR A 221 -6.07 -16.03 -1.77
N LEU A 222 -6.49 -16.67 -0.68
CA LEU A 222 -5.62 -17.55 0.10
C LEU A 222 -5.06 -18.72 -0.73
N PRO A 223 -5.86 -19.41 -1.57
CA PRO A 223 -5.31 -20.46 -2.44
C PRO A 223 -4.26 -19.92 -3.41
N LYS A 224 -4.55 -18.79 -4.07
CA LYS A 224 -3.66 -18.20 -5.08
C LYS A 224 -2.34 -17.68 -4.49
N ILE A 225 -2.38 -17.09 -3.31
CA ILE A 225 -1.17 -16.55 -2.68
C ILE A 225 -0.31 -17.67 -2.08
N SER A 226 -0.92 -18.77 -1.63
CA SER A 226 -0.21 -19.93 -1.06
C SER A 226 0.72 -20.64 -2.06
N GLU A 227 0.51 -20.44 -3.36
CA GLU A 227 1.38 -20.94 -4.43
C GLU A 227 2.71 -20.16 -4.48
N ASN A 228 2.68 -18.86 -4.19
CA ASN A 228 3.79 -17.94 -4.41
C ASN A 228 4.43 -17.41 -3.12
N ALA A 229 3.76 -17.53 -1.98
CA ALA A 229 4.20 -17.04 -0.67
C ALA A 229 3.84 -18.04 0.43
N GLU A 230 4.55 -17.98 1.55
CA GLU A 230 4.14 -18.73 2.74
C GLU A 230 2.87 -18.11 3.34
N LEU A 231 1.99 -18.96 3.88
CA LEU A 231 0.71 -18.55 4.44
C LEU A 231 0.54 -19.12 5.84
N LEU A 232 0.34 -18.24 6.81
CA LEU A 232 -0.05 -18.59 8.18
C LEU A 232 -1.46 -18.04 8.44
N ALA A 233 -2.35 -18.87 8.97
CA ALA A 233 -3.71 -18.48 9.31
C ALA A 233 -3.94 -18.65 10.81
N TYR A 234 -4.42 -17.58 11.46
CA TYR A 234 -4.66 -17.55 12.91
C TYR A 234 -6.09 -17.11 13.20
N ASP A 235 -6.69 -17.73 14.20
CA ASP A 235 -7.94 -17.23 14.77
C ASP A 235 -7.71 -15.93 15.54
N ALA A 236 -8.75 -15.10 15.70
CA ALA A 236 -8.69 -13.84 16.45
C ALA A 236 -8.14 -13.95 17.89
N MET A 237 -8.25 -15.11 18.55
CA MET A 237 -7.66 -15.35 19.87
C MET A 237 -6.16 -15.69 19.78
N GLN A 238 -5.79 -16.54 18.82
CA GLN A 238 -4.39 -16.92 18.57
C GLN A 238 -3.58 -15.72 18.06
N ALA A 239 -4.22 -14.85 17.29
CA ALA A 239 -3.63 -13.61 16.80
C ALA A 239 -3.20 -12.64 17.92
N GLN A 240 -3.58 -12.87 19.19
CA GLN A 240 -3.10 -12.07 20.32
C GLN A 240 -1.75 -12.57 20.85
N ASP A 241 -1.41 -13.84 20.59
CA ASP A 241 -0.18 -14.47 21.03
C ASP A 241 0.94 -14.22 20.01
N ILE A 242 1.55 -13.04 20.12
CA ILE A 242 2.65 -12.61 19.25
C ILE A 242 3.88 -13.49 19.47
N GLU A 243 4.01 -14.13 20.64
CA GLU A 243 5.17 -14.95 20.92
C GLU A 243 5.22 -16.17 20.03
N ARG A 244 4.11 -16.90 20.03
CA ARG A 244 3.88 -18.04 19.16
C ARG A 244 4.00 -17.69 17.68
N ILE A 245 3.44 -16.56 17.24
CA ILE A 245 3.50 -16.16 15.82
C ILE A 245 4.95 -15.92 15.39
N ALA A 246 5.77 -15.29 16.24
CA ALA A 246 7.18 -15.09 15.90
C ALA A 246 7.97 -16.41 15.87
N GLU A 247 7.67 -17.35 16.79
CA GLU A 247 8.27 -18.70 16.75
C GLU A 247 7.89 -19.44 15.47
N ASP A 248 6.60 -19.42 15.10
CA ASP A 248 6.13 -20.02 13.84
C ASP A 248 6.83 -19.41 12.61
N ILE A 249 7.16 -18.11 12.64
CA ILE A 249 7.89 -17.41 11.56
C ILE A 249 9.37 -17.84 11.51
N GLU A 250 10.01 -18.02 12.66
CA GLU A 250 11.40 -18.47 12.74
C GLU A 250 11.55 -19.94 12.27
N ASP A 251 10.55 -20.77 12.52
CA ASP A 251 10.52 -22.17 12.07
C ASP A 251 10.19 -22.33 10.57
N LEU A 252 9.65 -21.29 9.93
CA LEU A 252 9.28 -21.33 8.51
C LEU A 252 10.51 -21.32 7.59
N LYS A 253 10.49 -22.21 6.61
CA LYS A 253 11.47 -22.24 5.52
C LYS A 253 10.91 -21.53 4.29
N PHE A 254 11.48 -20.38 3.98
CA PHE A 254 11.11 -19.58 2.80
C PHE A 254 11.74 -20.14 1.53
N GLU A 255 11.18 -21.24 1.02
CA GLU A 255 11.61 -21.89 -0.23
C GLU A 255 10.65 -21.60 -1.41
N LYS A 256 9.46 -21.05 -1.13
CA LYS A 256 8.46 -20.73 -2.14
C LYS A 256 8.65 -19.34 -2.75
N GLY A 257 8.18 -19.23 -4.00
CA GLY A 257 8.04 -17.97 -4.70
C GLY A 257 9.27 -17.52 -5.48
N PRO A 258 9.11 -16.44 -6.27
CA PRO A 258 10.14 -15.96 -7.18
C PRO A 258 11.35 -15.32 -6.48
N TRP A 259 11.31 -15.14 -5.16
CA TRP A 259 12.38 -14.53 -4.37
C TRP A 259 13.70 -15.31 -4.42
N VAL A 260 13.63 -16.64 -4.51
CA VAL A 260 14.82 -17.52 -4.54
C VAL A 260 15.57 -17.40 -5.86
N GLU A 261 14.86 -17.04 -6.93
CA GLU A 261 15.41 -16.93 -8.29
C GLU A 261 16.03 -15.56 -8.60
N GLN A 262 15.93 -14.60 -7.67
CA GLN A 262 16.42 -13.24 -7.89
C GLN A 262 17.95 -13.14 -7.78
N ASP A 263 18.54 -12.36 -8.68
CA ASP A 263 19.96 -12.03 -8.65
C ASP A 263 20.19 -10.52 -8.40
N ASP A 264 21.45 -10.11 -8.27
CA ASP A 264 21.81 -8.70 -8.06
C ASP A 264 21.26 -7.78 -9.18
N VAL A 265 21.11 -8.29 -10.40
CA VAL A 265 20.69 -7.52 -11.58
C VAL A 265 19.17 -7.33 -11.58
N THR A 266 18.39 -8.38 -11.32
CA THR A 266 16.93 -8.29 -11.21
C THR A 266 16.54 -7.39 -10.04
N LEU A 267 17.21 -7.51 -8.90
CA LEU A 267 17.01 -6.63 -7.74
C LEU A 267 17.45 -5.19 -8.03
N HIS A 268 18.48 -4.98 -8.85
CA HIS A 268 18.87 -3.65 -9.30
C HIS A 268 17.76 -2.98 -10.12
N TYR A 269 17.21 -3.67 -11.12
CA TYR A 269 16.10 -3.13 -11.92
C TYR A 269 14.85 -2.88 -11.08
N MET A 270 14.53 -3.77 -10.15
CA MET A 270 13.43 -3.57 -9.21
C MET A 270 13.65 -2.34 -8.34
N ARG A 271 14.87 -2.14 -7.81
CA ARG A 271 15.24 -0.94 -7.04
C ARG A 271 15.07 0.34 -7.87
N MET A 272 15.52 0.33 -9.13
CA MET A 272 15.33 1.45 -10.05
C MET A 272 13.85 1.77 -10.31
N LEU A 273 13.00 0.74 -10.40
CA LEU A 273 11.56 0.91 -10.57
C LEU A 273 10.92 1.52 -9.33
N VAL A 274 11.20 0.98 -8.14
CA VAL A 274 10.53 1.40 -6.90
C VAL A 274 10.99 2.78 -6.42
N GLU A 275 12.20 3.23 -6.76
CA GLU A 275 12.63 4.60 -6.46
C GLU A 275 11.90 5.64 -7.35
N ASP A 276 11.41 5.25 -8.53
CA ASP A 276 10.64 6.12 -9.43
C ASP A 276 9.13 5.96 -9.20
N LYS A 277 8.62 6.72 -8.24
CA LYS A 277 7.21 6.68 -7.82
C LYS A 277 6.23 7.12 -8.91
N MET A 278 6.66 7.98 -9.83
CA MET A 278 5.85 8.36 -10.98
C MET A 278 5.67 7.16 -11.91
N ARG A 279 6.77 6.46 -12.22
CA ARG A 279 6.72 5.24 -13.04
C ARG A 279 5.86 4.14 -12.40
N VAL A 280 5.91 3.98 -11.08
CA VAL A 280 5.02 3.05 -10.36
C VAL A 280 3.56 3.46 -10.49
N ALA A 281 3.25 4.75 -10.34
CA ALA A 281 1.88 5.26 -10.51
C ALA A 281 1.38 5.09 -11.95
N ASP A 282 2.24 5.28 -12.95
CA ASP A 282 1.92 5.14 -14.38
C ASP A 282 1.44 3.72 -14.73
N LEU A 283 1.88 2.68 -14.01
CA LEU A 283 1.39 1.30 -14.19
C LEU A 283 -0.12 1.17 -13.91
N THR A 284 -0.70 2.10 -13.16
CA THR A 284 -2.14 2.13 -12.85
C THR A 284 -2.95 2.99 -13.80
N LEU A 285 -2.30 3.75 -14.68
CA LEU A 285 -2.93 4.69 -15.59
C LEU A 285 -3.12 4.03 -16.97
N VAL A 286 -4.23 3.31 -17.11
CA VAL A 286 -4.62 2.70 -18.39
C VAL A 286 -5.54 3.68 -19.15
N PRO A 287 -5.34 3.91 -20.46
CA PRO A 287 -6.16 4.83 -21.26
C PRO A 287 -7.53 4.22 -21.63
N ASN A 288 -8.24 3.67 -20.64
CA ASN A 288 -9.56 3.09 -20.79
C ASN A 288 -10.63 3.99 -20.16
N PHE A 289 -11.50 4.52 -21.01
CA PHE A 289 -12.46 5.54 -20.61
C PHE A 289 -13.68 4.93 -19.91
N LEU A 290 -13.65 4.92 -18.59
CA LEU A 290 -14.79 4.58 -17.74
C LEU A 290 -15.40 5.85 -17.09
N PRO A 291 -16.74 6.01 -17.10
CA PRO A 291 -17.42 7.16 -16.48
C PRO A 291 -17.07 7.44 -15.01
N GLU A 292 -16.74 6.42 -14.23
CA GLU A 292 -16.45 6.56 -12.79
C GLU A 292 -15.08 7.15 -12.48
N VAL A 293 -14.11 6.96 -13.38
CA VAL A 293 -12.70 7.36 -13.18
C VAL A 293 -12.22 8.39 -14.20
N THR A 294 -12.88 8.50 -15.35
CA THR A 294 -12.50 9.46 -16.39
C THR A 294 -12.90 10.87 -15.97
N ILE A 295 -11.92 11.76 -15.89
CA ILE A 295 -12.12 13.17 -15.58
C ILE A 295 -12.16 13.97 -16.88
N GLY A 296 -13.11 14.90 -17.00
CA GLY A 296 -13.20 15.77 -18.16
C GLY A 296 -12.00 16.72 -18.28
N ALA A 297 -11.57 17.03 -19.49
CA ALA A 297 -10.37 17.87 -19.72
C ALA A 297 -10.43 19.23 -19.01
N HIS A 298 -11.60 19.88 -18.99
CA HIS A 298 -11.78 21.16 -18.29
C HIS A 298 -11.67 21.05 -16.77
N GLU A 299 -12.20 19.97 -16.20
CA GLU A 299 -12.11 19.71 -14.75
C GLU A 299 -10.67 19.38 -14.35
N TYR A 300 -9.99 18.57 -15.16
CA TYR A 300 -8.58 18.26 -14.96
C TYR A 300 -7.69 19.51 -15.03
N ASP A 301 -7.88 20.36 -16.03
CA ASP A 301 -7.11 21.60 -16.20
C ASP A 301 -7.32 22.56 -15.02
N ALA A 302 -8.57 22.76 -14.59
CA ALA A 302 -8.89 23.55 -13.41
C ALA A 302 -8.26 22.98 -12.14
N GLY A 303 -8.35 21.66 -11.93
CA GLY A 303 -7.74 20.97 -10.79
C GLY A 303 -6.22 21.05 -10.78
N TYR A 304 -5.58 20.92 -11.94
CA TYR A 304 -4.13 21.02 -12.10
C TYR A 304 -3.60 22.41 -11.72
N TYR A 305 -4.22 23.48 -12.23
CA TYR A 305 -3.82 24.84 -11.88
C TYR A 305 -4.15 25.19 -10.43
N ALA A 306 -5.25 24.67 -9.89
CA ALA A 306 -5.58 24.80 -8.47
C ALA A 306 -4.50 24.13 -7.60
N PHE A 307 -4.05 22.92 -7.93
CA PHE A 307 -2.96 22.24 -7.22
C PHE A 307 -1.65 23.02 -7.30
N LYS A 308 -1.27 23.51 -8.50
CA LYS A 308 -0.05 24.33 -8.67
C LYS A 308 -0.09 25.69 -7.98
N SER A 309 -1.28 26.18 -7.65
CA SER A 309 -1.45 27.43 -6.90
C SER A 309 -1.20 27.26 -5.40
N LEU A 310 -1.13 26.02 -4.90
CA LEU A 310 -0.78 25.73 -3.51
C LEU A 310 0.69 26.07 -3.24
N LEU A 311 0.95 26.49 -2.00
CA LEU A 311 2.30 26.84 -1.56
C LEU A 311 3.23 25.62 -1.67
N GLY A 312 4.40 25.80 -2.29
CA GLY A 312 5.39 24.75 -2.46
C GLY A 312 5.09 23.73 -3.56
N LYS A 313 4.01 23.89 -4.33
CA LYS A 313 3.58 22.94 -5.37
C LYS A 313 3.76 23.43 -6.81
N LYS A 314 4.25 24.66 -6.98
CA LYS A 314 4.43 25.25 -8.32
C LYS A 314 5.62 24.66 -9.08
N TYR A 315 6.72 24.41 -8.38
CA TYR A 315 7.96 23.87 -8.92
C TYR A 315 8.41 22.63 -8.17
N ALA A 316 9.47 21.98 -8.66
CA ALA A 316 10.08 20.84 -7.99
C ALA A 316 10.54 21.20 -6.56
N GLU A 317 10.56 20.20 -5.69
CA GLU A 317 11.00 20.36 -4.31
C GLU A 317 12.41 20.99 -4.23
N GLY A 318 12.57 21.99 -3.36
CA GLY A 318 13.83 22.73 -3.22
C GLY A 318 13.99 23.94 -4.15
N TYR A 319 13.01 24.20 -5.02
CA TYR A 319 12.97 25.34 -5.96
C TYR A 319 11.76 26.28 -5.74
N ASN A 320 11.09 26.20 -4.59
CA ASN A 320 9.89 26.97 -4.28
C ASN A 320 10.21 28.13 -3.31
N ALA A 321 10.33 29.34 -3.87
CA ALA A 321 10.69 30.55 -3.10
C ALA A 321 9.62 30.94 -2.05
N ASP A 322 8.37 30.60 -2.31
CA ASP A 322 7.19 30.84 -1.48
C ASP A 322 7.20 30.05 -0.16
N ILE A 323 7.89 28.90 -0.10
CA ILE A 323 8.12 28.15 1.14
C ILE A 323 9.49 28.43 1.77
N GLY A 324 10.25 29.37 1.21
CA GLY A 324 11.53 29.81 1.74
C GLY A 324 12.73 28.98 1.28
N ASP A 325 12.63 28.27 0.15
CA ASP A 325 13.78 27.57 -0.42
C ASP A 325 14.92 28.53 -0.74
N LYS A 326 16.13 28.17 -0.28
CA LYS A 326 17.34 28.99 -0.45
C LYS A 326 18.22 28.46 -1.58
N ASN A 327 19.05 29.36 -2.13
CA ASN A 327 20.02 29.05 -3.19
C ASN A 327 19.39 28.45 -4.45
N ILE A 328 18.14 28.82 -4.77
CA ILE A 328 17.38 28.27 -5.91
C ILE A 328 18.17 28.40 -7.22
N TRP A 329 18.87 29.51 -7.43
CA TRP A 329 19.67 29.78 -8.62
C TRP A 329 20.98 28.96 -8.72
N LEU A 330 21.38 28.25 -7.66
CA LEU A 330 22.63 27.49 -7.56
C LEU A 330 22.40 25.97 -7.39
N LYS A 331 21.16 25.50 -7.51
CA LYS A 331 20.81 24.08 -7.47
C LYS A 331 20.59 23.58 -8.90
#